data_AF-A0A3M6V207-F1
#
_entry.id   AF-A0A3M6V207-F1
#
_cell.length_a   1.000
_cell.length_b   1.000
_cell.length_c   1.000
_cell.angle_alpha   90.00
_cell.angle_beta   90.00
_cell.angle_gamma   90.00
#
_symmetry.space_group_name_H-M   'P 1'
#
loop_
_entity.id
_entity.type
_entity.pdbx_description
1 polymer ?
#
loop_
_entity_poly.entity_id
_entity_poly.type
_entity_poly.pdbx_seq_one_letter_code
_entity_poly.pdbx_strand_id
1 'polypeptide(L)'
;MAYRKVSSMRGSNTHVGSKMADVERLELEKRLASHSAYFNSLIELIPVKYYLPIDEEEKANKFYKNRSRKAPKQTIKEASRKAKRARLDPNQHKTIQEIQKEAEGNASTGNQIDLKDEEKIESPNFSVERVESKSLEDLRSRLHARIKGLQRKRNAGSGRPDGLQQPRAKKSKKEVKDKNKQKLAASFKESKGSRQNDSLPSQKILNESGDVVFSKFDFLEAKKEPRPGMKKKNYEKLLAKAEARKKKLESLRKEDLSKAKELMDKLSWSQAIEKAEGIKQHDDPKLLKKAMKKRDKAKTKSKKQWEERIGYQKKMAEEKQKQRRKNIKERIEAKKGKKSGKGKKKHRPGF
;
A
#
# COMPACT_ATOMS: atom_id res chain seq x y z
N MET A 1 -23.38 -101.73 -42.57
CA MET A 1 -23.76 -100.40 -42.04
C MET A 1 -22.47 -99.64 -41.75
N ALA A 2 -22.14 -98.64 -42.58
CA ALA A 2 -20.82 -98.03 -42.63
C ALA A 2 -20.93 -96.48 -42.65
N TYR A 3 -20.29 -95.86 -41.66
CA TYR A 3 -19.68 -94.51 -41.56
C TYR A 3 -20.46 -93.21 -41.90
N ARG A 4 -20.55 -92.30 -40.89
CA ARG A 4 -19.98 -90.91 -40.81
C ARG A 4 -20.62 -90.19 -39.60
N LYS A 5 -19.92 -89.70 -38.56
CA LYS A 5 -18.88 -88.65 -38.43
C LYS A 5 -19.32 -87.25 -38.92
N VAL A 6 -19.78 -86.39 -37.99
CA VAL A 6 -19.57 -84.92 -37.94
C VAL A 6 -19.73 -84.51 -36.45
N SER A 7 -18.66 -84.37 -35.67
CA SER A 7 -17.83 -83.16 -35.51
C SER A 7 -18.61 -81.89 -35.16
N SER A 8 -18.70 -81.55 -33.87
CA SER A 8 -18.70 -80.15 -33.44
C SER A 8 -18.13 -80.04 -32.03
N MET A 9 -16.80 -80.02 -31.97
CA MET A 9 -16.09 -79.41 -30.85
C MET A 9 -16.44 -77.92 -30.83
N ARG A 10 -17.17 -77.47 -29.82
CA ARG A 10 -17.08 -76.08 -29.32
C ARG A 10 -16.76 -76.13 -27.84
N GLY A 11 -15.55 -76.59 -27.54
CA GLY A 11 -14.91 -76.34 -26.26
C GLY A 11 -14.57 -74.86 -26.12
N SER A 12 -14.80 -74.34 -24.91
CA SER A 12 -14.05 -73.24 -24.28
C SER A 12 -13.82 -71.96 -25.10
N ASN A 13 -14.78 -71.03 -25.11
CA ASN A 13 -14.51 -69.65 -25.57
C ASN A 13 -15.00 -68.53 -24.65
N THR A 14 -15.44 -68.83 -23.42
CA THR A 14 -15.97 -67.81 -22.49
C THR A 14 -14.94 -67.31 -21.48
N HIS A 15 -13.90 -68.09 -21.17
CA HIS A 15 -12.86 -67.68 -20.19
C HIS A 15 -11.77 -66.79 -20.79
N VAL A 16 -11.56 -66.85 -22.11
CA VAL A 16 -10.63 -65.96 -22.84
C VAL A 16 -11.24 -64.57 -23.04
N GLY A 17 -12.53 -64.49 -23.35
CA GLY A 17 -13.24 -63.22 -23.55
C GLY A 17 -13.30 -62.33 -22.31
N SER A 18 -13.45 -62.89 -21.10
CA SER A 18 -13.43 -62.11 -19.85
C SER A 18 -12.06 -61.52 -19.56
N LYS A 19 -10.98 -62.31 -19.73
CA LYS A 19 -9.61 -61.82 -19.53
C LYS A 19 -9.21 -60.76 -20.56
N MET A 20 -9.67 -60.89 -21.81
CA MET A 20 -9.40 -59.90 -22.86
C MET A 20 -10.13 -58.58 -22.60
N ALA A 21 -11.38 -58.62 -22.12
CA ALA A 21 -12.12 -57.42 -21.71
C ALA A 21 -11.47 -56.71 -20.50
N ASP A 22 -10.93 -57.47 -19.55
CA ASP A 22 -10.17 -56.90 -18.42
C ASP A 22 -8.86 -56.25 -18.87
N VAL A 23 -8.17 -56.83 -19.86
CA VAL A 23 -6.94 -56.26 -20.45
C VAL A 23 -7.23 -54.96 -21.20
N GLU A 24 -8.32 -54.91 -21.98
CA GLU A 24 -8.76 -53.68 -22.65
C GLU A 24 -9.16 -52.58 -21.66
N ARG A 25 -9.82 -52.95 -20.55
CA ARG A 25 -10.17 -52.02 -19.47
C ARG A 25 -8.92 -51.46 -18.79
N LEU A 26 -7.92 -52.30 -18.53
CA LEU A 26 -6.64 -51.87 -17.96
C LEU A 26 -5.85 -50.98 -18.93
N GLU A 27 -5.89 -51.25 -20.23
CA GLU A 27 -5.26 -50.41 -21.24
C GLU A 27 -5.95 -49.03 -21.34
N LEU A 28 -7.28 -49.01 -21.30
CA LEU A 28 -8.07 -47.78 -21.25
C LEU A 28 -7.75 -46.96 -19.99
N GLU A 29 -7.65 -47.61 -18.83
CA GLU A 29 -7.28 -46.96 -17.57
C GLU A 29 -5.86 -46.37 -17.63
N LYS A 30 -4.89 -47.09 -18.20
CA LYS A 30 -3.53 -46.56 -18.44
C LYS A 30 -3.53 -45.36 -19.37
N ARG A 31 -4.33 -45.39 -20.45
CA ARG A 31 -4.46 -44.27 -21.38
C ARG A 31 -5.09 -43.05 -20.72
N LEU A 32 -6.16 -43.26 -19.93
CA LEU A 32 -6.81 -42.20 -19.16
C LEU A 32 -5.86 -41.60 -18.11
N ALA A 33 -5.06 -42.43 -17.45
CA ALA A 33 -4.02 -41.98 -16.50
C ALA A 33 -2.91 -41.18 -17.21
N SER A 34 -2.49 -41.59 -18.40
CA SER A 34 -1.52 -40.85 -19.20
C SER A 34 -2.07 -39.50 -19.65
N HIS A 35 -3.32 -39.45 -20.10
CA HIS A 35 -3.96 -38.19 -20.49
C HIS A 35 -4.14 -37.26 -19.30
N SER A 36 -4.55 -37.77 -18.13
CA SER A 36 -4.70 -36.94 -16.93
C SER A 36 -3.36 -36.36 -16.49
N ALA A 37 -2.28 -37.16 -16.51
CA ALA A 37 -0.93 -36.67 -16.24
C ALA A 37 -0.49 -35.57 -17.21
N TYR A 38 -0.79 -35.71 -18.51
CA TYR A 38 -0.51 -34.69 -19.52
C TYR A 38 -1.28 -33.38 -19.25
N PHE A 39 -2.59 -33.46 -18.99
CA PHE A 39 -3.39 -32.27 -18.67
C PHE A 39 -2.92 -31.60 -17.37
N ASN A 40 -2.50 -32.36 -16.37
CA ASN A 40 -1.95 -31.82 -15.13
C ASN A 40 -0.67 -31.03 -15.40
N SER A 41 0.24 -31.55 -16.23
CA SER A 41 1.47 -30.85 -16.65
C SER A 41 1.19 -29.54 -17.39
N LEU A 42 0.11 -29.51 -18.20
CA LEU A 42 -0.30 -28.30 -18.92
C LEU A 42 -0.87 -27.25 -17.95
N ILE A 43 -1.64 -27.70 -16.95
CA ILE A 43 -2.20 -26.84 -15.91
C ILE A 43 -1.09 -26.25 -15.03
N GLU A 44 -0.05 -27.03 -14.73
CA GLU A 44 1.14 -26.58 -13.98
C GLU A 44 1.90 -25.44 -14.65
N LEU A 45 1.87 -25.38 -15.99
CA LEU A 45 2.55 -24.34 -16.75
C LEU A 45 1.91 -22.95 -16.55
N ILE A 46 0.67 -22.92 -16.12
CA ILE A 46 -0.07 -21.69 -15.85
C ILE A 46 0.07 -21.35 -14.36
N PRO A 47 0.44 -20.09 -14.01
CA PRO A 47 0.65 -19.72 -12.62
C PRO A 47 -0.58 -19.97 -11.73
N VAL A 48 -0.35 -20.62 -10.58
CA VAL A 48 -1.35 -20.97 -9.55
C VAL A 48 -2.31 -19.82 -9.22
N LYS A 49 -1.79 -18.58 -9.22
CA LYS A 49 -2.52 -17.34 -8.93
C LYS A 49 -3.81 -17.13 -9.76
N TYR A 50 -3.92 -17.75 -10.93
CA TYR A 50 -5.08 -17.60 -11.80
C TYR A 50 -6.19 -18.63 -11.52
N TYR A 51 -5.85 -19.77 -10.90
CA TYR A 51 -6.81 -20.84 -10.59
C TYR A 51 -7.36 -20.76 -9.18
N LEU A 52 -6.54 -20.33 -8.22
CA LEU A 52 -6.96 -20.17 -6.83
C LEU A 52 -7.47 -18.75 -6.58
N PRO A 53 -8.57 -18.58 -5.83
CA PRO A 53 -8.99 -17.26 -5.39
C PRO A 53 -7.87 -16.61 -4.59
N ILE A 54 -7.61 -15.32 -4.84
CA ILE A 54 -6.60 -14.56 -4.10
C ILE A 54 -7.02 -14.53 -2.64
N ASP A 55 -6.18 -15.08 -1.76
CA ASP A 55 -6.40 -15.07 -0.32
C ASP A 55 -6.74 -13.67 0.18
N GLU A 56 -7.69 -13.60 1.11
CA GLU A 56 -8.14 -12.32 1.66
C GLU A 56 -6.99 -11.56 2.33
N GLU A 57 -6.02 -12.26 2.90
CA GLU A 57 -4.78 -11.68 3.42
C GLU A 57 -3.88 -11.08 2.33
N GLU A 58 -3.73 -11.74 1.18
CA GLU A 58 -2.94 -11.21 0.06
C GLU A 58 -3.62 -10.01 -0.60
N LYS A 59 -4.94 -10.08 -0.78
CA LYS A 59 -5.77 -8.96 -1.23
C LYS A 59 -5.63 -7.80 -0.25
N ALA A 60 -5.65 -8.08 1.05
CA ALA A 60 -5.49 -7.06 2.06
C ALA A 60 -4.09 -6.44 2.07
N ASN A 61 -3.03 -7.23 1.89
CA ASN A 61 -1.65 -6.72 1.80
C ASN A 61 -1.43 -5.87 0.53
N LYS A 62 -2.09 -6.22 -0.58
CA LYS A 62 -2.01 -5.48 -1.85
C LYS A 62 -2.72 -4.12 -1.78
N PHE A 63 -3.90 -4.06 -1.17
CA PHE A 63 -4.75 -2.85 -1.17
C PHE A 63 -4.70 -2.05 0.14
N TYR A 64 -4.39 -2.67 1.27
CA TYR A 64 -4.39 -2.05 2.62
C TYR A 64 -3.00 -2.07 3.27
N LYS A 65 -2.08 -1.26 2.74
CA LYS A 65 -0.68 -1.13 3.21
C LYS A 65 -0.48 -0.57 4.63
N ASN A 66 -1.55 -0.27 5.37
CA ASN A 66 -1.50 0.43 6.66
C ASN A 66 -2.18 -0.35 7.81
N ARG A 67 -2.47 -1.65 7.66
CA ARG A 67 -3.03 -2.46 8.76
C ARG A 67 -1.89 -2.88 9.68
N SER A 68 -1.63 -2.09 10.72
CA SER A 68 -0.62 -2.40 11.72
C SER A 68 -1.07 -3.61 12.56
N ARG A 69 -0.50 -4.79 12.32
CA ARG A 69 -0.60 -5.91 13.27
C ARG A 69 0.11 -5.47 14.57
N LYS A 70 -0.55 -5.57 15.73
CA LYS A 70 0.02 -5.24 17.06
C LYS A 70 1.01 -6.31 17.54
N ALA A 71 1.93 -6.74 16.68
CA ALA A 71 2.91 -7.77 17.01
C ALA A 71 4.28 -7.14 17.38
N PRO A 72 5.07 -7.78 18.25
CA PRO A 72 6.43 -7.35 18.56
C PRO A 72 7.31 -7.24 17.29
N LYS A 73 8.20 -6.25 17.23
CA LYS A 73 9.07 -6.03 16.05
C LYS A 73 9.97 -7.23 15.73
N GLN A 74 10.33 -8.05 16.71
CA GLN A 74 11.16 -9.24 16.54
C GLN A 74 10.39 -10.35 15.81
N THR A 75 9.17 -10.67 16.25
CA THR A 75 8.35 -11.71 15.64
C THR A 75 7.98 -11.38 14.19
N ILE A 76 7.76 -10.10 13.88
CA ILE A 76 7.52 -9.65 12.49
C ILE A 76 8.76 -9.87 11.62
N LYS A 77 9.97 -9.59 12.15
CA LYS A 77 11.22 -9.76 11.40
C LYS A 77 11.54 -11.24 11.18
N GLU A 78 11.34 -12.09 12.18
CA GLU A 78 11.55 -13.53 12.09
C GLU A 78 10.56 -14.17 11.11
N ALA A 79 9.27 -13.82 11.21
CA ALA A 79 8.25 -14.27 10.27
C ALA A 79 8.57 -13.83 8.82
N SER A 80 9.05 -12.60 8.62
CA SER A 80 9.47 -12.13 7.29
C SER A 80 10.68 -12.89 6.74
N ARG A 81 11.66 -13.21 7.59
CA ARG A 81 12.83 -13.99 7.19
C ARG A 81 12.44 -15.44 6.86
N LYS A 82 11.55 -16.04 7.65
CA LYS A 82 10.98 -17.37 7.40
C LYS A 82 10.18 -17.42 6.10
N ALA A 83 9.33 -16.42 5.84
CA ALA A 83 8.55 -16.33 4.60
C ALA A 83 9.44 -16.16 3.36
N LYS A 84 10.53 -15.38 3.46
CA LYS A 84 11.50 -15.27 2.36
C LYS A 84 12.25 -16.58 2.10
N ARG A 85 12.59 -17.32 3.16
CA ARG A 85 13.24 -18.63 3.05
C ARG A 85 12.29 -19.63 2.37
N ALA A 86 11.07 -19.76 2.88
CA ALA A 86 10.02 -20.60 2.28
C ALA A 86 9.71 -20.26 0.80
N ARG A 87 9.79 -18.98 0.40
CA ARG A 87 9.59 -18.58 -1.00
C ARG A 87 10.75 -18.98 -1.92
N LEU A 88 11.92 -19.23 -1.37
CA LEU A 88 13.16 -19.56 -2.10
C LEU A 88 13.54 -21.04 -1.96
N ASP A 89 12.76 -21.85 -1.25
CA ASP A 89 13.01 -23.27 -1.03
C ASP A 89 12.35 -24.09 -2.17
N PRO A 90 13.12 -24.78 -3.04
CA PRO A 90 12.58 -25.52 -4.18
C PRO A 90 11.60 -26.64 -3.79
N ASN A 91 11.80 -27.24 -2.61
CA ASN A 91 10.98 -28.33 -2.07
C ASN A 91 9.61 -27.86 -1.57
N GLN A 92 9.35 -26.54 -1.53
CA GLN A 92 8.09 -25.98 -1.03
C GLN A 92 7.15 -25.54 -2.16
N HIS A 93 7.55 -25.68 -3.43
CA HIS A 93 6.65 -25.45 -4.57
C HIS A 93 5.63 -26.58 -4.68
N LYS A 94 4.40 -26.32 -4.26
CA LYS A 94 3.26 -27.26 -4.36
C LYS A 94 2.55 -27.10 -5.70
N THR A 95 2.11 -28.21 -6.29
CA THR A 95 1.29 -28.22 -7.50
C THR A 95 -0.16 -27.79 -7.19
N ILE A 96 -0.87 -27.25 -8.18
CA ILE A 96 -2.28 -26.80 -8.05
C ILE A 96 -3.17 -27.89 -7.44
N GLN A 97 -3.00 -29.14 -7.89
CA GLN A 97 -3.74 -30.29 -7.37
C GLN A 97 -3.38 -30.67 -5.94
N GLU A 98 -2.12 -30.52 -5.54
CA GLU A 98 -1.69 -30.75 -4.16
C GLU A 98 -2.28 -29.70 -3.23
N ILE A 99 -2.33 -28.43 -3.67
CA ILE A 99 -2.96 -27.34 -2.91
C ILE A 99 -4.46 -27.59 -2.75
N GLN A 100 -5.14 -28.07 -3.79
CA GLN A 100 -6.55 -28.44 -3.73
C GLN A 100 -6.79 -29.62 -2.78
N LYS A 101 -6.00 -30.69 -2.88
CA LYS A 101 -6.07 -31.85 -1.97
C LYS A 101 -5.76 -31.49 -0.51
N GLU A 102 -4.81 -30.59 -0.26
CA GLU A 102 -4.48 -30.10 1.07
C GLU A 102 -5.60 -29.22 1.65
N ALA A 103 -6.21 -28.37 0.82
CA ALA A 103 -7.36 -27.57 1.23
C ALA A 103 -8.58 -28.44 1.56
N GLU A 104 -8.85 -29.47 0.75
CA GLU A 104 -9.90 -30.47 1.00
C GLU A 104 -9.61 -31.28 2.27
N GLY A 105 -8.37 -31.74 2.46
CA GLY A 105 -7.94 -32.46 3.66
C GLY A 105 -8.06 -31.64 4.95
N ASN A 106 -7.71 -30.35 4.89
CA ASN A 106 -7.89 -29.41 6.00
C ASN A 106 -9.38 -29.13 6.27
N ALA A 107 -10.21 -29.03 5.23
CA ALA A 107 -11.66 -28.85 5.38
C ALA A 107 -12.33 -30.09 6.02
N SER A 108 -11.88 -31.29 5.71
CA SER A 108 -12.38 -32.53 6.33
C SER A 108 -11.93 -32.73 7.79
N THR A 109 -10.77 -32.20 8.18
CA THR A 109 -10.23 -32.35 9.55
C THR A 109 -10.72 -31.25 10.51
N GLY A 110 -11.15 -30.11 9.98
CA GLY A 110 -11.55 -28.93 10.77
C GLY A 110 -12.96 -28.96 11.40
N ASN A 111 -13.69 -30.08 11.35
CA ASN A 111 -15.09 -30.15 11.80
C ASN A 111 -15.29 -30.56 13.27
N GLN A 112 -14.25 -30.46 14.09
CA GLN A 112 -14.36 -30.62 15.54
C GLN A 112 -13.46 -29.57 16.20
N ILE A 113 -14.01 -28.41 16.55
CA ILE A 113 -13.70 -27.53 17.71
C ILE A 113 -14.52 -26.23 17.58
N ASP A 114 -15.48 -26.11 18.49
CA ASP A 114 -16.09 -24.93 19.13
C ASP A 114 -16.69 -23.76 18.34
N LEU A 115 -18.03 -23.75 18.42
CA LEU A 115 -18.95 -22.63 18.23
C LEU A 115 -18.76 -21.55 19.32
N LYS A 116 -18.31 -20.36 18.92
CA LYS A 116 -18.75 -19.03 19.43
C LYS A 116 -18.00 -17.92 18.72
N ASP A 117 -18.61 -17.36 17.67
CA ASP A 117 -18.78 -15.91 17.47
C ASP A 117 -19.44 -15.66 16.11
N GLU A 118 -20.64 -15.07 16.16
CA GLU A 118 -21.43 -14.61 15.02
C GLU A 118 -20.76 -13.37 14.40
N GLU A 119 -19.93 -13.59 13.39
CA GLU A 119 -19.74 -12.62 12.31
C GLU A 119 -19.92 -13.32 10.97
N LYS A 120 -20.98 -12.92 10.26
CA LYS A 120 -21.40 -13.41 8.95
C LYS A 120 -20.34 -13.10 7.89
N ILE A 121 -19.41 -14.02 7.67
CA ILE A 121 -18.46 -13.98 6.56
C ILE A 121 -19.14 -14.58 5.33
N GLU A 122 -19.47 -13.72 4.35
CA GLU A 122 -19.88 -14.15 3.02
C GLU A 122 -18.68 -14.76 2.29
N SER A 123 -18.51 -16.07 2.41
CA SER A 123 -17.62 -16.86 1.55
C SER A 123 -18.04 -16.67 0.09
N PRO A 124 -17.14 -16.29 -0.84
CA PRO A 124 -17.42 -16.39 -2.26
C PRO A 124 -17.32 -17.88 -2.63
N ASN A 125 -18.41 -18.60 -2.40
CA ASN A 125 -18.58 -19.99 -2.79
C ASN A 125 -18.36 -20.12 -4.31
N PHE A 126 -17.24 -20.72 -4.70
CA PHE A 126 -17.29 -21.67 -5.81
C PHE A 126 -17.39 -23.06 -5.19
N SER A 127 -18.53 -23.33 -4.55
CA SER A 127 -18.93 -24.69 -4.28
C SER A 127 -19.37 -25.29 -5.61
N VAL A 128 -18.58 -26.22 -6.15
CA VAL A 128 -19.15 -27.27 -6.98
C VAL A 128 -19.87 -28.22 -6.02
N GLU A 129 -20.92 -27.72 -5.39
CA GLU A 129 -21.91 -28.57 -4.76
C GLU A 129 -22.59 -29.28 -5.92
N ARG A 130 -22.39 -30.60 -6.00
CA ARG A 130 -23.09 -31.44 -6.96
C ARG A 130 -24.56 -31.48 -6.53
N VAL A 131 -25.30 -30.42 -6.85
CA VAL A 131 -26.73 -30.33 -6.52
C VAL A 131 -27.45 -31.27 -7.45
N GLU A 132 -27.96 -32.36 -6.89
CA GLU A 132 -28.88 -33.26 -7.57
C GLU A 132 -30.08 -32.45 -8.07
N SER A 133 -30.15 -32.23 -9.38
CA SER A 133 -31.23 -31.48 -10.00
C SER A 133 -32.51 -32.30 -9.93
N LYS A 134 -33.36 -32.01 -8.94
CA LYS A 134 -34.77 -32.40 -8.98
C LYS A 134 -35.44 -31.63 -10.12
N SER A 135 -36.32 -32.34 -10.84
CA SER A 135 -37.24 -31.92 -11.93
C SER A 135 -37.05 -30.54 -12.56
N LEU A 136 -37.01 -30.49 -13.89
CA LEU A 136 -36.88 -29.29 -14.73
C LEU A 136 -37.85 -28.16 -14.36
N GLU A 137 -39.03 -28.50 -13.83
CA GLU A 137 -40.04 -27.56 -13.34
C GLU A 137 -39.53 -26.68 -12.18
N ASP A 138 -38.75 -27.25 -11.27
CA ASP A 138 -38.23 -26.54 -10.10
C ASP A 138 -37.08 -25.58 -10.49
N LEU A 139 -36.35 -25.94 -11.55
CA LEU A 139 -35.37 -25.03 -12.15
C LEU A 139 -36.03 -23.82 -12.80
N ARG A 140 -37.14 -24.04 -13.52
CA ARG A 140 -37.93 -22.97 -14.16
C ARG A 140 -38.54 -22.05 -13.11
N SER A 141 -39.17 -22.60 -12.07
CA SER A 141 -39.79 -21.83 -10.98
C SER A 141 -38.76 -20.90 -10.31
N ARG A 142 -37.57 -21.43 -10.04
CA ARG A 142 -36.46 -20.71 -9.41
C ARG A 142 -35.87 -19.63 -10.30
N LEU A 143 -35.76 -19.88 -11.61
CA LEU A 143 -35.34 -18.88 -12.59
C LEU A 143 -36.35 -17.72 -12.65
N HIS A 144 -37.64 -18.01 -12.73
CA HIS A 144 -38.70 -16.98 -12.74
C HIS A 144 -38.70 -16.16 -11.45
N ALA A 145 -38.52 -16.78 -10.28
CA ALA A 145 -38.39 -16.08 -9.01
C ALA A 145 -37.18 -15.13 -8.99
N ARG A 146 -36.04 -15.57 -9.54
CA ARG A 146 -34.82 -14.76 -9.64
C ARG A 146 -34.99 -13.56 -10.58
N ILE A 147 -35.61 -13.76 -11.74
CA ILE A 147 -35.89 -12.69 -12.71
C ILE A 147 -36.85 -11.65 -12.10
N LYS A 148 -37.91 -12.09 -11.42
CA LYS A 148 -38.86 -11.20 -10.72
C LYS A 148 -38.18 -10.37 -9.62
N GLY A 149 -37.24 -10.97 -8.87
CA GLY A 149 -36.43 -10.26 -7.87
C GLY A 149 -35.55 -9.16 -8.48
N LEU A 150 -34.95 -9.40 -9.64
CA LEU A 150 -34.12 -8.42 -10.35
C LEU A 150 -34.95 -7.29 -10.98
N GLN A 151 -36.13 -7.59 -11.51
CA GLN A 151 -37.05 -6.58 -12.04
C GLN A 151 -37.58 -5.65 -10.93
N ARG A 152 -37.95 -6.19 -9.76
CA ARG A 152 -38.34 -5.38 -8.58
C ARG A 152 -37.22 -4.44 -8.13
N LYS A 153 -35.97 -4.91 -8.11
CA LYS A 153 -34.81 -4.06 -7.78
C LYS A 153 -34.57 -2.94 -8.80
N ARG A 154 -34.90 -3.16 -10.07
CA ARG A 154 -34.76 -2.17 -11.14
C ARG A 154 -35.87 -1.11 -11.11
N ASN A 155 -37.10 -1.53 -10.82
CA ASN A 155 -38.28 -0.64 -10.81
C ASN A 155 -38.43 0.16 -9.51
N ALA A 156 -37.60 -0.06 -8.48
CA ALA A 156 -37.56 0.73 -7.25
C ALA A 156 -37.00 2.16 -7.44
N GLY A 157 -36.51 2.50 -8.65
CA GLY A 157 -35.96 3.83 -8.98
C GLY A 157 -36.81 4.69 -9.92
N SER A 158 -37.92 4.18 -10.44
CA SER A 158 -38.76 4.89 -11.43
C SER A 158 -40.22 4.90 -11.00
N GLY A 159 -40.54 5.78 -10.04
CA GLY A 159 -41.92 6.03 -9.66
C GLY A 159 -42.09 6.51 -8.23
N ARG A 160 -41.73 7.76 -7.94
CA ARG A 160 -42.47 8.54 -6.93
C ARG A 160 -42.32 10.05 -7.16
N PRO A 161 -43.43 10.82 -7.13
CA PRO A 161 -43.42 12.27 -7.28
C PRO A 161 -43.02 12.97 -5.99
N ASP A 162 -42.50 14.18 -6.19
CA ASP A 162 -42.38 15.37 -5.35
C ASP A 162 -42.51 15.29 -3.80
N GLY A 163 -41.63 16.03 -3.13
CA GLY A 163 -41.74 16.41 -1.72
C GLY A 163 -40.98 15.56 -0.70
N LEU A 164 -40.07 16.21 0.04
CA LEU A 164 -39.37 15.80 1.28
C LEU A 164 -37.95 15.25 1.10
N GLN A 165 -37.00 16.20 1.06
CA GLN A 165 -35.58 15.95 1.30
C GLN A 165 -35.35 15.66 2.79
N GLN A 166 -34.91 14.45 3.12
CA GLN A 166 -34.23 14.16 4.38
C GLN A 166 -32.70 14.31 4.21
N PRO A 167 -32.00 14.97 5.13
CA PRO A 167 -30.60 15.34 4.94
C PRO A 167 -29.68 14.13 5.11
N ARG A 168 -28.96 13.76 4.05
CA ARG A 168 -27.83 12.84 4.14
C ARG A 168 -26.77 13.42 5.08
N ALA A 169 -26.57 12.78 6.23
CA ALA A 169 -25.54 13.09 7.20
C ALA A 169 -24.16 13.16 6.54
N LYS A 170 -23.59 14.37 6.48
CA LYS A 170 -22.26 14.62 5.93
C LYS A 170 -21.22 14.08 6.91
N LYS A 171 -20.61 12.94 6.58
CA LYS A 171 -19.39 12.44 7.25
C LYS A 171 -18.38 13.58 7.35
N SER A 172 -17.94 13.85 8.56
CA SER A 172 -17.21 15.06 8.91
C SER A 172 -15.89 15.17 8.12
N LYS A 173 -15.64 16.36 7.57
CA LYS A 173 -14.50 16.71 6.72
C LYS A 173 -13.14 16.70 7.47
N LYS A 174 -13.10 16.21 8.71
CA LYS A 174 -11.91 16.10 9.57
C LYS A 174 -11.15 14.79 9.35
N GLU A 175 -11.83 13.65 9.18
CA GLU A 175 -11.15 12.34 9.03
C GLU A 175 -10.43 12.13 7.69
N VAL A 176 -10.88 12.81 6.63
CA VAL A 176 -10.24 12.73 5.30
C VAL A 176 -8.91 13.50 5.25
N LYS A 177 -8.71 14.46 6.17
CA LYS A 177 -7.52 15.33 6.17
C LYS A 177 -6.33 14.70 6.90
N ASP A 178 -6.57 13.92 7.94
CA ASP A 178 -5.50 13.26 8.71
C ASP A 178 -4.90 12.06 7.97
N LYS A 179 -5.71 11.34 7.18
CA LYS A 179 -5.25 10.26 6.29
C LYS A 179 -4.29 10.75 5.19
N ASN A 180 -4.40 12.01 4.77
CA ASN A 180 -3.52 12.56 3.72
C ASN A 180 -2.22 13.15 4.26
N LYS A 181 -2.18 13.51 5.55
CA LYS A 181 -0.98 14.03 6.23
C LYS A 181 0.00 12.90 6.61
N GLN A 182 -0.50 11.70 6.92
CA GLN A 182 0.34 10.52 7.14
C GLN A 182 0.96 9.96 5.84
N LYS A 183 0.28 10.09 4.69
CA LYS A 183 0.80 9.62 3.39
C LYS A 183 2.03 10.40 2.89
N LEU A 184 2.15 11.69 3.21
CA LEU A 184 3.31 12.52 2.81
C LEU A 184 4.54 12.33 3.70
N ALA A 185 4.38 11.92 4.96
CA ALA A 185 5.50 11.66 5.88
C ALA A 185 6.17 10.30 5.64
N ALA A 186 5.43 9.31 5.11
CA ALA A 186 5.98 7.98 4.80
C ALA A 186 6.81 7.96 3.51
N SER A 187 6.48 8.79 2.51
CA SER A 187 7.17 8.80 1.20
C SER A 187 8.58 9.40 1.19
N PHE A 188 9.01 10.08 2.26
CA PHE A 188 10.36 10.68 2.34
C PHE A 188 11.42 9.74 2.95
N LYS A 189 11.05 8.52 3.38
CA LYS A 189 11.99 7.58 4.01
C LYS A 189 12.52 6.46 3.10
N GLU A 190 12.11 6.41 1.83
CA GLU A 190 12.37 5.26 0.97
C GLU A 190 13.27 5.58 -0.24
N SER A 191 14.28 6.42 -0.04
CA SER A 191 15.41 6.56 -0.98
C SER A 191 16.75 6.67 -0.24
N LYS A 192 17.15 5.59 0.41
CA LYS A 192 18.57 5.27 0.66
C LYS A 192 18.76 3.76 0.65
N GLY A 193 18.97 3.24 -0.55
CA GLY A 193 19.51 1.91 -0.77
C GLY A 193 21.02 1.88 -0.49
N SER A 194 21.43 0.79 0.17
CA SER A 194 22.72 0.09 0.10
C SER A 194 24.01 0.94 0.11
N ARG A 195 24.67 0.99 1.26
CA ARG A 195 26.13 1.01 1.34
C ARG A 195 26.57 -0.19 2.17
N GLN A 196 27.43 -1.00 1.58
CA GLN A 196 28.11 -2.11 2.25
C GLN A 196 28.87 -1.56 3.46
N ASN A 197 28.73 -2.23 4.60
CA ASN A 197 29.58 -2.01 5.76
C ASN A 197 30.77 -2.95 5.59
N ASP A 198 31.86 -2.43 5.02
CA ASP A 198 33.19 -2.98 5.32
C ASP A 198 33.75 -2.15 6.47
N SER A 199 33.84 -2.77 7.64
CA SER A 199 34.44 -2.16 8.82
C SER A 199 35.96 -2.14 8.64
N LEU A 200 36.50 -1.01 8.21
CA LEU A 200 37.91 -0.68 8.38
C LEU A 200 38.07 0.32 9.55
N PRO A 201 39.18 0.25 10.30
CA PRO A 201 39.36 1.03 11.51
C PRO A 201 39.33 2.53 11.21
N SER A 202 38.52 3.24 11.99
CA SER A 202 38.28 4.69 11.91
C SER A 202 39.58 5.49 12.09
N GLN A 203 40.26 5.80 11.00
CA GLN A 203 41.33 6.79 10.99
C GLN A 203 40.73 8.21 10.98
N LYS A 204 41.10 9.00 12.01
CA LYS A 204 40.74 10.41 12.13
C LYS A 204 41.54 11.18 11.09
N ILE A 205 40.90 11.70 10.05
CA ILE A 205 41.54 12.58 9.07
C ILE A 205 41.70 13.95 9.74
N LEU A 206 42.96 14.33 10.01
CA LEU A 206 43.37 15.59 10.60
C LEU A 206 43.97 16.47 9.50
N ASN A 207 43.64 17.76 9.49
CA ASN A 207 44.38 18.73 8.68
C ASN A 207 45.78 18.96 9.28
N GLU A 208 46.68 19.64 8.56
CA GLU A 208 48.01 20.06 9.04
C GLU A 208 47.98 20.82 10.38
N SER A 209 46.84 21.40 10.75
CA SER A 209 46.61 22.10 12.02
C SER A 209 46.05 21.22 13.16
N GLY A 210 45.85 19.91 12.94
CA GLY A 210 45.35 18.99 13.97
C GLY A 210 43.84 19.07 14.24
N ASP A 211 43.07 19.70 13.34
CA ASP A 211 41.62 19.76 13.42
C ASP A 211 40.96 18.62 12.62
N VAL A 212 39.89 18.05 13.19
CA VAL A 212 39.14 16.95 12.57
C VAL A 212 38.26 17.52 11.45
N VAL A 213 38.65 17.29 10.20
CA VAL A 213 37.88 17.73 9.04
C VAL A 213 36.98 16.62 8.54
N PHE A 214 35.67 16.90 8.59
CA PHE A 214 34.69 16.10 7.89
C PHE A 214 34.85 16.38 6.38
N SER A 215 35.26 15.36 5.63
CA SER A 215 35.23 15.38 4.16
C SER A 215 33.83 15.78 3.69
N LYS A 216 33.68 17.07 3.38
CA LYS A 216 32.54 17.59 2.64
C LYS A 216 32.85 17.28 1.19
N PHE A 217 32.42 16.11 0.74
CA PHE A 217 32.38 15.80 -0.68
C PHE A 217 31.54 16.89 -1.37
N ASP A 218 32.22 17.90 -1.92
CA ASP A 218 31.65 18.78 -2.91
C ASP A 218 31.52 17.95 -4.18
N PHE A 219 30.33 17.40 -4.38
CA PHE A 219 29.95 16.91 -5.69
C PHE A 219 30.11 18.08 -6.63
N LEU A 220 31.16 18.03 -7.46
CA LEU A 220 31.43 18.98 -8.52
C LEU A 220 30.10 19.43 -9.11
N GLU A 221 29.88 20.73 -9.01
CA GLU A 221 28.67 21.43 -9.39
C GLU A 221 28.52 21.37 -10.91
N ALA A 222 28.15 20.20 -11.42
CA ALA A 222 27.50 20.09 -12.70
C ALA A 222 26.29 21.02 -12.58
N LYS A 223 26.32 22.15 -13.30
CA LYS A 223 25.23 23.10 -13.42
C LYS A 223 23.96 22.31 -13.71
N LYS A 224 23.21 21.97 -12.66
CA LYS A 224 21.92 21.32 -12.78
C LYS A 224 21.00 22.42 -13.27
N GLU A 225 20.96 22.61 -14.59
CA GLU A 225 19.89 23.35 -15.21
C GLU A 225 18.59 22.81 -14.62
N PRO A 226 17.79 23.66 -13.95
CA PRO A 226 16.61 23.20 -13.26
C PRO A 226 15.72 22.52 -14.29
N ARG A 227 15.42 21.24 -14.07
CA ARG A 227 14.56 20.43 -14.95
C ARG A 227 13.38 21.30 -15.46
N PRO A 228 13.12 21.35 -16.77
CA PRO A 228 12.02 22.14 -17.32
C PRO A 228 10.73 21.76 -16.59
N GLY A 229 10.12 22.74 -15.90
CA GLY A 229 8.94 22.54 -15.03
C GLY A 229 9.17 22.65 -13.52
N MET A 230 10.42 22.68 -13.03
CA MET A 230 10.74 22.77 -11.59
C MET A 230 10.94 24.21 -11.08
N LYS A 231 10.84 25.22 -11.95
CA LYS A 231 10.96 26.63 -11.55
C LYS A 231 9.79 27.02 -10.63
N LYS A 232 10.10 27.58 -9.46
CA LYS A 232 9.08 28.06 -8.50
C LYS A 232 8.20 29.10 -9.21
N LYS A 233 6.89 28.88 -9.19
CA LYS A 233 5.93 29.82 -9.77
C LYS A 233 5.98 31.16 -9.02
N ASN A 234 6.31 32.23 -9.74
CA ASN A 234 6.29 33.58 -9.20
C ASN A 234 4.85 34.12 -9.28
N TYR A 235 4.07 33.87 -8.23
CA TYR A 235 2.66 34.25 -8.15
C TYR A 235 2.43 35.77 -8.30
N GLU A 236 3.39 36.60 -7.88
CA GLU A 236 3.35 38.06 -8.04
C GLU A 236 3.39 38.46 -9.52
N LYS A 237 4.34 37.88 -10.29
CA LYS A 237 4.46 38.13 -11.73
C LYS A 237 3.23 37.61 -12.50
N LEU A 238 2.73 36.43 -12.13
CA LEU A 238 1.49 35.88 -12.71
C LEU A 238 0.29 36.79 -12.41
N LEU A 239 0.20 37.33 -11.20
CA LEU A 239 -0.88 38.23 -10.82
C LEU A 239 -0.81 39.55 -11.61
N ALA A 240 0.38 40.14 -11.72
CA ALA A 240 0.59 41.35 -12.51
C ALA A 240 0.20 41.12 -13.99
N LYS A 241 0.59 39.97 -14.57
CA LYS A 241 0.21 39.60 -15.94
C LYS A 241 -1.31 39.44 -16.10
N ALA A 242 -1.97 38.78 -15.15
CA ALA A 242 -3.42 38.60 -15.15
C ALA A 242 -4.17 39.94 -15.02
N GLU A 243 -3.73 40.81 -14.11
CA GLU A 243 -4.33 42.13 -13.91
C GLU A 243 -4.09 43.05 -15.10
N ALA A 244 -2.89 43.04 -15.70
CA ALA A 244 -2.60 43.80 -16.92
C ALA A 244 -3.47 43.35 -18.11
N ARG A 245 -3.63 42.03 -18.30
CA ARG A 245 -4.54 41.48 -19.34
C ARG A 245 -5.99 41.92 -19.12
N LYS A 246 -6.47 41.85 -17.88
CA LYS A 246 -7.83 42.30 -17.52
C LYS A 246 -8.02 43.79 -17.80
N LYS A 247 -7.06 44.62 -17.38
CA LYS A 247 -7.08 46.07 -17.63
C LYS A 247 -7.07 46.39 -19.12
N LYS A 248 -6.25 45.71 -19.92
CA LYS A 248 -6.20 45.89 -21.38
C LYS A 248 -7.53 45.54 -22.05
N LEU A 249 -8.18 44.45 -21.63
CA LEU A 249 -9.52 44.11 -22.12
C LEU A 249 -10.57 45.12 -21.68
N GLU A 250 -10.47 45.66 -20.46
CA GLU A 250 -11.39 46.69 -19.95
C GLU A 250 -11.22 48.04 -20.66
N SER A 251 -9.99 48.46 -20.99
CA SER A 251 -9.76 49.69 -21.77
C SER A 251 -10.30 49.55 -23.19
N LEU A 252 -9.99 48.44 -23.86
CA LEU A 252 -10.48 48.17 -25.21
C LEU A 252 -12.00 48.02 -25.28
N ARG A 253 -12.65 47.48 -24.24
CA ARG A 253 -14.12 47.43 -24.17
C ARG A 253 -14.77 48.81 -24.09
N LYS A 254 -14.06 49.81 -23.55
CA LYS A 254 -14.55 51.19 -23.46
C LYS A 254 -14.34 51.95 -24.76
N GLU A 255 -13.22 51.70 -25.44
CA GLU A 255 -12.89 52.33 -26.72
C GLU A 255 -13.64 51.65 -27.88
N ASP A 256 -13.41 50.35 -28.11
CA ASP A 256 -13.84 49.61 -29.29
C ASP A 256 -14.34 48.19 -28.95
N LEU A 257 -15.67 48.02 -28.94
CA LEU A 257 -16.31 46.75 -28.63
C LEU A 257 -15.92 45.62 -29.60
N SER A 258 -15.73 45.91 -30.90
CA SER A 258 -15.35 44.90 -31.90
C SER A 258 -13.93 44.38 -31.67
N LYS A 259 -12.95 45.29 -31.55
CA LYS A 259 -11.56 44.93 -31.28
C LYS A 259 -11.40 44.19 -29.95
N ALA A 260 -12.21 44.54 -28.95
CA ALA A 260 -12.24 43.82 -27.68
C ALA A 260 -12.73 42.37 -27.82
N LYS A 261 -13.75 42.12 -28.66
CA LYS A 261 -14.23 40.76 -28.97
C LYS A 261 -13.17 39.97 -29.72
N GLU A 262 -12.59 40.54 -30.78
CA GLU A 262 -11.51 39.89 -31.54
C GLU A 262 -10.31 39.50 -30.66
N LEU A 263 -9.90 40.39 -29.74
CA LEU A 263 -8.82 40.08 -28.81
C LEU A 263 -9.22 39.04 -27.77
N MET A 264 -10.47 39.03 -27.31
CA MET A 264 -10.98 37.98 -26.44
C MET A 264 -10.95 36.62 -27.15
N ASP A 265 -11.32 36.58 -28.42
CA ASP A 265 -11.34 35.35 -29.23
C ASP A 265 -9.92 34.86 -29.50
N LYS A 266 -8.99 35.75 -29.88
CA LYS A 266 -7.56 35.40 -30.02
C LYS A 266 -6.98 34.85 -28.70
N LEU A 267 -7.33 35.46 -27.57
CA LEU A 267 -6.92 34.97 -26.25
C LEU A 267 -7.57 33.63 -25.89
N SER A 268 -8.83 33.39 -26.26
CA SER A 268 -9.52 32.13 -25.96
C SER A 268 -8.98 30.97 -26.80
N TRP A 269 -8.67 31.22 -28.08
CA TRP A 269 -8.06 30.24 -28.97
C TRP A 269 -6.61 29.91 -28.57
N SER A 270 -5.77 30.91 -28.29
CA SER A 270 -4.42 30.66 -27.77
C SER A 270 -4.45 29.89 -26.45
N GLN A 271 -5.36 30.24 -25.53
CA GLN A 271 -5.57 29.48 -24.29
C GLN A 271 -5.99 28.03 -24.56
N ALA A 272 -6.84 27.78 -25.56
CA ALA A 272 -7.26 26.43 -25.92
C ALA A 272 -6.08 25.60 -26.48
N ILE A 273 -5.24 26.21 -27.32
CA ILE A 273 -4.04 25.58 -27.88
C ILE A 273 -3.03 25.23 -26.77
N GLU A 274 -2.70 26.20 -25.90
CA GLU A 274 -1.79 25.96 -24.76
C GLU A 274 -2.31 24.85 -23.83
N LYS A 275 -3.62 24.79 -23.61
CA LYS A 275 -4.24 23.72 -22.82
C LYS A 275 -4.16 22.36 -23.54
N ALA A 276 -4.34 22.32 -24.85
CA ALA A 276 -4.21 21.11 -25.66
C ALA A 276 -2.77 20.59 -25.69
N GLU A 277 -1.78 21.50 -25.70
CA GLU A 277 -0.36 21.19 -25.52
C GLU A 277 -0.03 20.64 -24.10
N GLY A 278 -0.96 20.81 -23.15
CA GLY A 278 -0.82 20.34 -21.77
C GLY A 278 -0.24 21.39 -20.81
N ILE A 279 -0.11 22.65 -21.25
CA ILE A 279 0.34 23.75 -20.41
C ILE A 279 -0.77 24.15 -19.43
N LYS A 280 -0.48 24.07 -18.13
CA LYS A 280 -1.41 24.46 -17.07
C LYS A 280 -1.42 25.98 -16.87
N GLN A 281 -2.40 26.64 -17.45
CA GLN A 281 -2.60 28.09 -17.34
C GLN A 281 -3.05 28.52 -15.94
N HIS A 282 -2.47 29.61 -15.42
CA HIS A 282 -2.72 30.14 -14.08
C HIS A 282 -2.97 31.65 -14.11
N ASP A 283 -4.09 32.05 -14.70
CA ASP A 283 -4.37 33.46 -14.98
C ASP A 283 -5.46 34.08 -14.07
N ASP A 284 -6.09 33.30 -13.19
CA ASP A 284 -7.15 33.80 -12.33
C ASP A 284 -6.61 34.65 -11.16
N PRO A 285 -6.88 35.98 -11.11
CA PRO A 285 -6.30 36.87 -10.10
C PRO A 285 -6.75 36.49 -8.67
N LYS A 286 -8.00 36.03 -8.52
CA LYS A 286 -8.54 35.56 -7.22
C LYS A 286 -7.80 34.32 -6.72
N LEU A 287 -7.48 33.37 -7.60
CA LEU A 287 -6.75 32.15 -7.22
C LEU A 287 -5.27 32.43 -6.95
N LEU A 288 -4.65 33.31 -7.75
CA LEU A 288 -3.27 33.75 -7.53
C LEU A 288 -3.10 34.47 -6.18
N LYS A 289 -4.02 35.38 -5.82
CA LYS A 289 -4.05 36.02 -4.49
C LYS A 289 -4.21 35.00 -3.35
N LYS A 290 -5.08 33.99 -3.52
CA LYS A 290 -5.24 32.90 -2.54
C LYS A 290 -3.98 32.05 -2.41
N ALA A 291 -3.31 31.75 -3.52
CA ALA A 291 -2.07 30.99 -3.54
C ALA A 291 -0.94 31.73 -2.82
N MET A 292 -0.83 33.05 -3.03
CA MET A 292 0.10 33.92 -2.28
C MET A 292 -0.16 33.84 -0.77
N LYS A 293 -1.39 34.11 -0.34
CA LYS A 293 -1.78 34.03 1.08
C LYS A 293 -1.48 32.66 1.69
N LYS A 294 -1.67 31.58 0.95
CA LYS A 294 -1.34 30.22 1.41
C LYS A 294 0.17 30.03 1.57
N ARG A 295 0.98 30.57 0.65
CA ARG A 295 2.44 30.55 0.72
C ARG A 295 2.94 31.34 1.92
N ASP A 296 2.40 32.53 2.17
CA ASP A 296 2.81 33.37 3.29
C ASP A 296 2.43 32.74 4.63
N LYS A 297 1.23 32.16 4.74
CA LYS A 297 0.84 31.35 5.91
C LYS A 297 1.75 30.15 6.14
N ALA A 298 2.26 29.52 5.09
CA ALA A 298 3.22 28.42 5.24
C ALA A 298 4.58 28.93 5.75
N LYS A 299 5.06 30.07 5.22
CA LYS A 299 6.29 30.73 5.68
C LYS A 299 6.20 31.16 7.15
N THR A 300 5.10 31.78 7.57
CA THR A 300 4.92 32.21 8.97
C THR A 300 4.86 31.02 9.93
N LYS A 301 4.20 29.92 9.55
CA LYS A 301 4.22 28.67 10.33
C LYS A 301 5.63 28.10 10.44
N SER A 302 6.36 28.04 9.33
CA SER A 302 7.74 27.55 9.32
C SER A 302 8.65 28.42 10.19
N LYS A 303 8.47 29.75 10.14
CA LYS A 303 9.21 30.71 10.98
C LYS A 303 8.95 30.46 12.46
N LYS A 304 7.68 30.39 12.88
CA LYS A 304 7.30 30.09 14.27
C LYS A 304 7.87 28.76 14.76
N GLN A 305 7.76 27.70 13.97
CA GLN A 305 8.31 26.39 14.33
C GLN A 305 9.84 26.41 14.45
N TRP A 306 10.52 27.20 13.62
CA TRP A 306 11.97 27.35 13.70
C TRP A 306 12.39 28.11 14.96
N GLU A 307 11.69 29.20 15.27
CA GLU A 307 11.88 29.98 16.50
C GLU A 307 11.62 29.13 17.75
N GLU A 308 10.55 28.33 17.77
CA GLU A 308 10.23 27.38 18.84
C GLU A 308 11.35 26.34 19.04
N ARG A 309 11.90 25.79 17.94
CA ARG A 309 13.02 24.83 18.01
C ARG A 309 14.28 25.46 18.57
N ILE A 310 14.63 26.67 18.11
CA ILE A 310 15.78 27.41 18.65
C ILE A 310 15.56 27.73 20.12
N GLY A 311 14.38 28.19 20.49
CA GLY A 311 14.02 28.48 21.88
C GLY A 311 14.13 27.24 22.77
N TYR A 312 13.61 26.10 22.32
CA TYR A 312 13.75 24.83 23.03
C TYR A 312 15.22 24.41 23.17
N GLN A 313 16.01 24.50 22.10
CA GLN A 313 17.44 24.18 22.16
C GLN A 313 18.19 25.06 23.17
N LYS A 314 17.89 26.37 23.20
CA LYS A 314 18.47 27.30 24.17
C LYS A 314 18.08 26.93 25.61
N LYS A 315 16.79 26.65 25.86
CA LYS A 315 16.32 26.20 27.19
C LYS A 315 17.01 24.92 27.64
N MET A 316 17.08 23.90 26.78
CA MET A 316 17.77 22.64 27.10
C MET A 316 19.27 22.85 27.37
N ALA A 317 19.92 23.77 26.65
CA ALA A 317 21.31 24.13 26.90
C ALA A 317 21.49 24.83 28.26
N GLU A 318 20.61 25.79 28.57
CA GLU A 318 20.61 26.53 29.83
C GLU A 318 20.31 25.62 31.03
N GLU A 319 19.33 24.72 30.93
CA GLU A 319 19.01 23.73 31.97
C GLU A 319 20.21 22.82 32.29
N LYS A 320 20.90 22.32 31.25
CA LYS A 320 22.13 21.54 31.44
C LYS A 320 23.23 22.35 32.10
N GLN A 321 23.41 23.62 31.70
CA GLN A 321 24.37 24.51 32.33
C GLN A 321 24.01 24.80 33.80
N LYS A 322 22.72 25.03 34.10
CA LYS A 322 22.21 25.24 35.47
C LYS A 322 22.44 24.01 36.35
N GLN A 323 22.16 22.81 35.83
CA GLN A 323 22.43 21.57 36.54
C GLN A 323 23.93 21.41 36.82
N ARG A 324 24.79 21.70 35.82
CA ARG A 324 26.25 21.67 36.02
C ARG A 324 26.70 22.66 37.09
N ARG A 325 26.17 23.89 37.09
CA ARG A 325 26.47 24.91 38.13
C ARG A 325 26.02 24.45 39.52
N LYS A 326 24.83 23.85 39.63
CA LYS A 326 24.32 23.27 40.89
C LYS A 326 25.24 22.16 41.40
N ASN A 327 25.58 21.19 40.55
CA ASN A 327 26.49 20.09 40.91
C ASN A 327 27.89 20.59 41.31
N ILE A 328 28.42 21.61 40.63
CA ILE A 328 29.70 22.23 40.99
C ILE A 328 29.61 22.91 42.36
N LYS A 329 28.54 23.67 42.62
CA LYS A 329 28.31 24.34 43.90
C LYS A 329 28.21 23.33 45.05
N GLU A 330 27.41 22.28 44.89
CA GLU A 330 27.30 21.18 45.87
C GLU A 330 28.66 20.53 46.16
N ARG A 331 29.49 20.32 45.12
CA ARG A 331 30.84 19.77 45.28
C ARG A 331 31.79 20.73 46.03
N ILE A 332 31.68 22.04 45.79
CA ILE A 332 32.46 23.06 46.50
C ILE A 332 32.05 23.12 47.97
N GLU A 333 30.73 23.15 48.26
CA GLU A 333 30.19 23.18 49.62
C GLU A 333 30.58 21.92 50.41
N ALA A 334 30.47 20.74 49.80
CA ALA A 334 30.93 19.48 50.40
C ALA A 334 32.43 19.49 50.72
N LYS A 335 33.26 20.08 49.86
CA LYS A 335 34.70 20.27 50.14
C LYS A 335 34.93 21.25 51.30
N LYS A 336 34.18 22.36 51.37
CA LYS A 336 34.28 23.34 52.47
C LYS A 336 33.91 22.71 53.81
N GLY A 337 32.81 21.95 53.86
CA GLY A 337 32.38 21.22 55.06
C GLY A 337 33.40 20.17 55.55
N LYS A 338 34.08 19.46 54.62
CA LYS A 338 35.18 18.54 54.98
C LYS A 338 36.42 19.27 55.52
N LYS A 339 36.72 20.47 55.03
CA LYS A 339 37.84 21.29 55.51
C LYS A 339 37.59 21.86 56.91
N SER A 340 36.35 22.30 57.21
CA SER A 340 35.99 22.80 58.55
C SER A 340 35.95 21.70 59.61
N GLY A 341 35.63 20.44 59.24
CA GLY A 341 35.64 19.30 60.16
C GLY A 341 37.04 18.81 60.57
N LYS A 342 38.09 19.13 59.80
CA LYS A 342 39.45 18.64 60.05
C LYS A 342 40.34 19.61 60.84
N GLY A 343 39.85 20.83 61.11
CA GLY A 343 40.59 21.91 61.80
C GLY A 343 40.22 22.13 63.27
N LYS A 344 39.14 21.51 63.79
CA LYS A 344 38.87 21.55 65.24
C LYS A 344 39.80 20.53 65.91
N LYS A 345 41.00 20.97 66.30
CA LYS A 345 41.82 20.25 67.27
C LYS A 345 40.92 19.91 68.45
N LYS A 346 40.53 18.65 68.61
CA LYS A 346 39.99 18.19 69.88
C LYS A 346 41.14 18.35 70.87
N HIS A 347 41.00 19.25 71.84
CA HIS A 347 41.88 19.24 73.00
C HIS A 347 41.89 17.81 73.52
N ARG A 348 43.10 17.21 73.59
CA ARG A 348 43.29 15.93 74.26
C ARG A 348 42.95 16.18 75.74
N PRO A 349 41.95 15.53 76.33
CA PRO A 349 41.73 15.65 77.76
C PRO A 349 42.93 15.02 78.46
N GLY A 350 43.71 15.83 79.18
CA GLY A 350 44.85 15.36 79.97
C GLY A 350 46.25 15.80 79.53
N PHE A 351 46.41 17.01 78.97
CA PHE A 351 47.69 17.70 78.98
C PHE A 351 47.48 19.21 79.11
#